data_AF-A0A099CVB2-F1
#
_entry.id   AF-A0A099CVB2-F1
#
_cell.length_a   1.000
_cell.length_b   1.000
_cell.length_c   1.000
_cell.angle_alpha   90.00
_cell.angle_beta   90.00
_cell.angle_gamma   90.00
#
_symmetry.space_group_name_H-M   'P 1'
#
loop_
_entity.id
_entity.type
_entity.pdbx_description
1 polymer ?
#
loop_
_entity_poly.entity_id
_entity_poly.type
_entity_poly.pdbx_seq_one_letter_code
_entity_poly.pdbx_strand_id
1 'polypeptide(L)'
;MSTYKWFCLALRVLGAWSVYYSLGDFVAEFNEIKGFYSPGYTTPFGFFLQGITHLAVGLLLMRYAPLIARFAYPKKTPARTMPREDADAI
;
A
#
# COMPACT_ATOMS: atom_id res chain seq x y z
N MET A 1 12.37 -15.56 -8.34
CA MET A 1 11.24 -14.60 -8.54
C MET A 1 11.80 -13.19 -8.69
N SER A 2 11.26 -12.35 -9.59
CA SER A 2 11.71 -10.96 -9.80
C SER A 2 11.41 -10.08 -8.58
N THR A 3 12.34 -9.17 -8.22
CA THR A 3 12.22 -8.18 -7.13
C THR A 3 10.91 -7.39 -7.18
N TYR A 4 10.41 -7.08 -8.39
CA TYR A 4 9.13 -6.41 -8.60
C TYR A 4 7.94 -7.20 -8.01
N LYS A 5 7.93 -8.53 -8.18
CA LYS A 5 6.86 -9.40 -7.67
C LYS A 5 6.89 -9.45 -6.14
N TRP A 6 8.09 -9.50 -5.54
CA TRP A 6 8.27 -9.44 -4.09
C TRP A 6 7.83 -8.11 -3.50
N PHE A 7 8.15 -6.99 -4.15
CA PHE A 7 7.69 -5.68 -3.72
C PHE A 7 6.16 -5.56 -3.77
N CYS A 8 5.52 -6.04 -4.84
CA CYS A 8 4.06 -6.09 -4.92
C CYS A 8 3.45 -6.96 -3.81
N LEU A 9 4.08 -8.10 -3.48
CA LEU A 9 3.64 -8.97 -2.39
C LEU A 9 3.75 -8.24 -1.04
N ALA A 10 4.87 -7.57 -0.78
CA ALA A 10 5.06 -6.79 0.45
C ALA A 10 4.01 -5.69 0.61
N LEU A 11 3.70 -4.94 -0.45
CA LEU A 11 2.63 -3.94 -0.42
C LEU A 11 1.27 -4.55 -0.09
N ARG A 12 0.97 -5.75 -0.59
CA ARG A 12 -0.28 -6.45 -0.26
C ARG A 12 -0.32 -6.93 1.17
N VAL A 13 0.81 -7.41 1.72
CA VAL A 13 0.92 -7.81 3.12
C VAL A 13 0.73 -6.61 4.04
N LEU A 14 1.37 -5.47 3.74
CA LEU A 14 1.17 -4.22 4.46
C LEU A 14 -0.29 -3.74 4.36
N GLY A 15 -0.89 -3.87 3.17
CA GLY A 15 -2.31 -3.57 2.98
C GLY A 15 -3.22 -4.45 3.85
N ALA A 16 -2.97 -5.77 3.89
CA ALA A 16 -3.72 -6.70 4.74
C ALA A 16 -3.59 -6.34 6.22
N TRP A 17 -2.37 -5.96 6.62
CA TRP A 17 -2.06 -5.56 7.98
C TRP A 17 -2.79 -4.27 8.40
N SER A 18 -2.89 -3.28 7.51
CA SER A 18 -3.72 -2.09 7.76
C SER A 18 -5.21 -2.42 7.88
N VAL A 19 -5.73 -3.35 7.07
CA VAL A 19 -7.13 -3.81 7.22
C VAL A 19 -7.36 -4.48 8.58
N TYR A 20 -6.40 -5.27 9.05
CA TYR A 20 -6.46 -5.88 10.39
C TYR A 20 -6.53 -4.82 11.49
N TYR A 21 -5.68 -3.79 11.44
CA TYR A 21 -5.74 -2.68 12.40
C TYR A 21 -7.06 -1.91 12.36
N SER A 22 -7.60 -1.68 11.16
CA SER A 22 -8.91 -1.05 10.99
C SER A 22 -10.04 -1.79 11.71
N LEU A 23 -10.04 -3.13 11.66
CA LEU A 23 -10.99 -3.92 12.45
C LEU A 23 -10.83 -3.70 13.95
N GLY A 24 -9.58 -3.61 14.43
CA GLY A 24 -9.29 -3.29 15.83
C GLY A 24 -9.84 -1.93 16.25
N ASP A 25 -9.66 -0.91 15.41
CA ASP A 25 -10.19 0.45 15.64
C ASP A 25 -11.73 0.45 15.70
N PHE A 26 -12.41 -0.30 14.82
CA PHE A 26 -13.87 -0.42 14.85
C PHE A 26 -14.39 -1.16 16.09
N VAL A 27 -13.66 -2.19 16.54
CA VAL A 27 -14.02 -2.90 17.79
C VAL A 27 -13.82 -1.99 19.00
N ALA A 28 -12.77 -1.18 19.02
CA ALA A 28 -12.54 -0.20 20.08
C ALA A 28 -13.69 0.82 20.14
N GLU A 29 -14.10 1.37 19.01
CA GLU A 29 -15.23 2.29 18.92
C GLU A 29 -16.55 1.63 19.37
N PHE A 30 -16.79 0.39 18.92
CA PHE A 30 -17.98 -0.34 19.34
C PHE A 30 -18.03 -0.54 20.86
N ASN A 31 -16.90 -0.92 21.47
CA ASN A 31 -16.79 -1.11 22.91
C ASN A 31 -16.99 0.20 23.67
N GLU A 32 -16.54 1.32 23.11
CA GLU A 32 -16.74 2.65 23.68
C GLU A 32 -18.22 3.07 23.64
N ILE A 33 -18.89 2.93 22.49
CA ILE A 33 -20.32 3.22 22.34
C ILE A 33 -21.16 2.35 23.30
N LYS A 34 -20.74 1.11 23.55
CA LYS A 34 -21.40 0.20 24.51
C LYS A 34 -21.05 0.46 25.97
N GLY A 35 -20.09 1.34 26.25
CA GLY A 35 -19.63 1.64 27.60
C GLY A 35 -18.81 0.51 28.24
N PHE A 36 -18.32 -0.45 27.45
CA PHE A 36 -17.39 -1.49 27.94
C PHE A 36 -15.96 -0.96 28.11
N TYR A 37 -15.67 0.18 27.50
CA TYR A 37 -14.38 0.84 27.51
C TYR A 37 -14.59 2.36 27.49
N SER A 38 -13.81 3.13 28.25
CA SER A 38 -13.83 4.59 28.18
C SER A 38 -12.39 5.08 28.10
N PRO A 39 -11.92 5.50 26.92
CA PRO A 39 -10.55 5.97 26.74
C PRO A 39 -10.35 7.31 27.43
N GLY A 40 -9.24 7.46 28.15
CA GLY A 40 -8.94 8.71 28.88
C GLY A 40 -8.56 9.90 27.99
N TYR A 41 -8.27 9.68 26.70
CA TYR A 41 -7.66 10.70 25.83
C TYR A 41 -8.22 10.76 24.41
N THR A 42 -8.95 9.74 23.94
CA THR A 42 -9.43 9.65 22.57
C THR A 42 -10.94 9.82 22.57
N THR A 43 -11.47 10.70 21.73
CA THR A 43 -12.92 10.80 21.52
C THR A 43 -13.41 9.59 20.70
N PRO A 44 -14.65 9.12 20.89
CA PRO A 44 -15.16 7.91 20.22
C PRO A 44 -15.01 8.02 18.69
N PHE A 45 -15.43 9.16 18.15
CA PHE A 45 -15.31 9.45 16.72
C PHE A 45 -13.86 9.37 16.17
N GLY A 46 -12.85 9.49 17.03
CA GLY A 46 -11.44 9.31 16.67
C GLY A 46 -11.12 7.87 16.25
N PHE A 47 -11.58 6.86 16.98
CA PHE A 47 -11.35 5.45 16.60
C PHE A 47 -12.09 5.11 15.30
N PHE A 48 -13.30 5.61 15.12
CA PHE A 48 -14.03 5.41 13.87
C PHE A 48 -13.30 5.98 12.64
N LEU A 49 -12.85 7.23 12.73
CA LEU A 49 -12.08 7.89 11.66
C LEU A 49 -10.74 7.16 11.39
N GLN A 50 -10.06 6.73 12.45
CA GLN A 50 -8.81 5.98 12.34
C GLN A 50 -9.06 4.63 11.65
N GLY A 51 -10.14 3.93 12.01
CA GLY A 51 -10.56 2.69 11.37
C GLY A 51 -10.85 2.87 9.88
N ILE A 52 -11.59 3.91 9.48
CA ILE A 52 -11.82 4.23 8.07
C ILE A 52 -10.50 4.51 7.34
N THR A 53 -9.59 5.25 7.96
CA THR A 53 -8.31 5.63 7.36
C THR A 53 -7.44 4.40 7.11
N HIS A 54 -7.29 3.53 8.11
CA HIS A 54 -6.57 2.27 7.96
C HIS A 54 -7.22 1.36 6.90
N LEU A 55 -8.55 1.32 6.83
CA LEU A 55 -9.27 0.53 5.82
C LEU A 55 -8.98 1.05 4.41
N ALA A 56 -9.11 2.35 4.21
CA ALA A 56 -8.90 3.00 2.92
C ALA A 56 -7.46 2.79 2.42
N VAL A 57 -6.48 3.02 3.30
CA VAL A 57 -5.05 2.79 2.98
C VAL A 57 -4.78 1.32 2.69
N GLY A 58 -5.31 0.41 3.52
CA GLY A 58 -5.13 -1.03 3.34
C GLY A 58 -5.66 -1.55 2.00
N LEU A 59 -6.89 -1.16 1.66
CA LEU A 59 -7.52 -1.51 0.38
C LEU A 59 -6.78 -0.89 -0.81
N LEU A 60 -6.32 0.35 -0.68
CA LEU A 60 -5.55 1.03 -1.72
C LEU A 60 -4.23 0.32 -1.98
N LEU A 61 -3.49 -0.04 -0.93
CA LEU A 61 -2.25 -0.81 -1.05
C LEU A 61 -2.46 -2.17 -1.70
N MET A 62 -3.54 -2.88 -1.35
CA MET A 62 -3.86 -4.17 -1.95
C MET A 62 -4.23 -4.06 -3.44
N ARG A 63 -5.07 -3.08 -3.79
CA ARG A 63 -5.60 -2.90 -5.16
C ARG A 63 -4.57 -2.28 -6.10
N TYR A 64 -3.85 -1.26 -5.64
CA TYR A 64 -2.93 -0.46 -6.44
C TYR A 64 -1.45 -0.82 -6.25
N ALA A 65 -1.14 -1.91 -5.54
CA ALA A 65 0.22 -2.47 -5.44
C ALA A 65 1.02 -2.46 -6.77
N PRO A 66 0.49 -2.94 -7.92
CA PRO A 66 1.25 -2.93 -9.17
C PRO A 66 1.44 -1.52 -9.74
N LEU A 67 0.53 -0.59 -9.46
CA LEU A 67 0.65 0.81 -9.89
C LEU A 67 1.77 1.51 -9.10
N ILE A 68 1.80 1.31 -7.78
CA ILE A 68 2.85 1.82 -6.88
C ILE A 68 4.20 1.20 -7.23
N ALA A 69 4.23 -0.11 -7.49
CA ALA A 69 5.44 -0.82 -7.87
C ALA A 69 6.01 -0.34 -9.22
N ARG A 70 5.17 0.07 -10.17
CA ARG A 70 5.60 0.67 -11.43
C ARG A 70 6.29 2.02 -11.24
N PHE A 71 5.84 2.80 -10.25
CA PHE A 71 6.47 4.07 -9.91
C PHE A 71 7.84 3.86 -9.26
N ALA A 72 7.95 2.87 -8.35
CA ALA A 72 9.21 2.54 -7.69
C ALA A 72 10.24 1.85 -8.62
N TYR A 73 9.77 1.06 -9.59
CA TYR A 73 10.59 0.33 -10.55
C TYR A 73 10.19 0.67 -11.99
N PRO A 74 10.52 1.87 -12.49
CA PRO A 74 10.25 2.24 -13.87
C PRO A 74 11.03 1.30 -14.80
N LYS A 75 10.35 0.74 -15.81
CA LYS A 75 11.03 -0.08 -16.83
C LYS A 75 12.01 0.81 -17.58
N LYS A 76 13.30 0.47 -17.56
CA LYS A 76 14.30 1.11 -18.43
C LYS A 76 13.88 0.86 -19.88
N THR A 77 13.52 1.92 -20.61
CA THR A 77 13.35 1.86 -22.06
C THR A 77 14.68 1.33 -22.64
N PRO A 78 14.68 0.24 -23.41
CA PRO A 78 15.92 -0.24 -24.01
C PRO A 78 16.46 0.88 -24.89
N ALA A 79 17.71 1.28 -24.62
CA ALA A 79 18.40 2.25 -25.45
C ALA A 79 18.37 1.72 -26.88
N ARG A 80 17.79 2.50 -27.79
CA ARG A 80 17.85 2.27 -29.23
C ARG A 80 19.33 2.15 -29.57
N THR A 81 19.82 0.94 -29.79
CA THR A 81 21.11 0.70 -30.41
C THR A 81 21.04 1.37 -31.78
N MET A 82 21.65 2.55 -31.91
CA MET A 82 21.88 3.15 -33.22
C MET A 82 22.71 2.13 -34.01
N PRO A 83 22.28 1.76 -35.23
CA PRO A 83 23.14 0.97 -36.11
C PRO A 83 24.40 1.78 -36.38
N ARG A 84 25.54 1.13 -36.15
CA ARG A 84 26.88 1.69 -36.34
C ARG A 84 27.07 1.93 -37.85
N GLU A 85 27.13 3.19 -38.26
CA GLU A 85 27.16 3.68 -39.65
C GLU A 85 28.60 3.76 -40.23
N ASP A 86 29.56 3.03 -39.66
CA ASP A 86 30.99 3.25 -39.88
C ASP A 86 31.81 1.98 -40.22
N ALA A 87 31.17 0.87 -40.62
CA ALA A 87 31.89 -0.36 -40.96
C ALA A 87 32.28 -0.53 -42.45
N ASP A 88 31.80 0.33 -43.36
CA ASP A 88 31.93 0.11 -44.82
C ASP A 88 32.90 1.09 -45.53
N ALA A 89 33.85 1.68 -44.80
CA ALA A 89 34.95 2.44 -45.40
C ALA A 89 36.29 1.73 -45.15
N ILE A 90 36.66 0.81 -46.05
CA ILE A 90 38.04 0.51 -46.54
C ILE A 90 37.90 -0.37 -47.79
#